data_AF-A0AA91INW2-F1
#
_entry.id   AF-A0AA91INW2-F1
#
_cell.length_a   1.000
_cell.length_b   1.000
_cell.length_c   1.000
_cell.angle_alpha   90.00
_cell.angle_beta   90.00
_cell.angle_gamma   90.00
#
_symmetry.space_group_name_H-M   'P 1'
#
loop_
_entity.id
_entity.type
_entity.pdbx_description
1 polymer ?
#
loop_
_entity_poly.entity_id
_entity_poly.type
_entity_poly.pdbx_seq_one_letter_code
_entity_poly.pdbx_strand_id
1 'polypeptide(L)'
;MEGVLDSLVRELLTEVNDYDLCITEFVRVVDSLLPEKVYYRLCPELANQSLTPSGTAVRVQLLGQHPQWLGENAARAVELGSWGVDLNCGWTKFMRDQLSTMASSNNLNWIITAN
;
A
#
# COMPACT_ATOMS: atom_id res chain seq x y z
N MET A 1 1.47 -5.50 -5.84
CA MET A 1 2.42 -5.90 -6.90
C MET A 1 2.12 -5.05 -8.12
N GLU A 2 2.81 -3.92 -8.24
CA GLU A 2 2.60 -2.98 -9.33
C GLU A 2 2.86 -3.65 -10.69
N GLY A 3 1.98 -3.43 -11.66
CA GLY A 3 2.01 -3.99 -13.00
C GLY A 3 1.61 -5.47 -13.11
N VAL A 4 1.15 -6.09 -12.01
CA VAL A 4 0.81 -7.53 -11.99
C VAL A 4 -0.57 -7.80 -11.41
N LEU A 5 -0.91 -7.22 -10.26
CA LEU A 5 -2.20 -7.45 -9.58
C LEU A 5 -3.16 -6.28 -9.78
N ASP A 6 -3.48 -6.00 -11.03
CA ASP A 6 -4.54 -5.06 -11.39
C ASP A 6 -5.93 -5.62 -11.00
N SER A 7 -6.99 -4.86 -11.24
CA SER A 7 -8.36 -5.27 -10.88
C SER A 7 -8.80 -6.56 -11.57
N LEU A 8 -8.37 -6.79 -12.82
CA LEU A 8 -8.76 -7.98 -13.57
C LEU A 8 -8.12 -9.23 -12.97
N VAL A 9 -6.83 -9.16 -12.62
CA VAL A 9 -6.15 -10.28 -11.98
C VAL A 9 -6.68 -10.52 -10.57
N ARG A 10 -7.05 -9.47 -9.82
CA ARG A 10 -7.71 -9.62 -8.51
C ARG A 10 -9.04 -10.35 -8.63
N GLU A 11 -9.87 -9.99 -9.62
CA GLU A 11 -11.14 -10.68 -9.89
C GLU A 11 -10.90 -12.17 -10.15
N LEU A 12 -10.03 -12.52 -11.11
CA LEU A 12 -9.75 -13.92 -11.47
C LEU A 12 -9.20 -14.73 -10.28
N LEU A 13 -8.32 -14.14 -9.47
CA LEU A 13 -7.72 -14.84 -8.34
C LEU A 13 -8.69 -15.02 -7.18
N THR A 14 -9.53 -14.02 -6.90
CA THR A 14 -10.52 -14.07 -5.81
C THR A 14 -11.75 -14.90 -6.16
N GLU A 15 -11.97 -15.25 -7.43
CA GLU A 15 -13.01 -16.20 -7.84
C GLU A 15 -12.64 -17.66 -7.48
N VAL A 16 -11.35 -17.99 -7.51
CA VAL A 16 -10.86 -19.37 -7.31
C VAL A 16 -10.06 -19.58 -6.01
N ASN A 17 -9.93 -18.54 -5.18
CA ASN A 17 -9.25 -18.59 -3.89
C ASN A 17 -10.03 -17.83 -2.81
N ASP A 18 -9.88 -18.27 -1.57
CA ASP A 18 -10.47 -17.64 -0.39
C ASP A 18 -9.49 -16.62 0.22
N TYR A 19 -9.26 -15.50 -0.47
CA TYR A 19 -8.50 -14.38 0.11
C TYR A 19 -9.38 -13.55 1.04
N ASP A 20 -8.89 -13.26 2.25
CA ASP A 20 -9.58 -12.38 3.19
C ASP A 20 -9.57 -10.90 2.76
N LEU A 21 -8.46 -10.46 2.15
CA LEU A 21 -8.22 -9.07 1.78
C LEU A 21 -7.23 -8.98 0.62
N CYS A 22 -7.55 -8.13 -0.37
CA CYS A 22 -6.62 -7.71 -1.41
C CYS A 22 -6.13 -6.29 -1.17
N ILE A 23 -4.84 -6.06 -1.43
CA ILE A 23 -4.24 -4.74 -1.42
C ILE A 23 -4.01 -4.28 -2.86
N THR A 24 -4.38 -3.05 -3.19
CA THR A 24 -4.21 -2.51 -4.54
C THR A 24 -2.73 -2.32 -4.89
N GLU A 25 -2.47 -1.96 -6.13
CA GLU A 25 -1.22 -1.26 -6.48
C GLU A 25 -1.15 0.09 -5.74
N PHE A 26 0.05 0.63 -5.55
CA PHE A 26 0.20 1.85 -4.76
C PHE A 26 -0.26 3.09 -5.53
N VAL A 27 -0.99 3.94 -4.83
CA VAL A 27 -1.25 5.33 -5.22
C VAL A 27 -0.02 6.15 -4.81
N ARG A 28 0.74 6.64 -5.79
CA ARG A 28 1.92 7.47 -5.52
C ARG A 28 1.52 8.89 -5.13
N VAL A 29 1.69 9.23 -3.86
CA VAL A 29 1.42 10.54 -3.28
C VAL A 29 2.73 11.32 -3.16
N VAL A 30 2.77 12.50 -3.78
CA VAL A 30 3.93 13.40 -3.74
C VAL A 30 3.59 14.61 -2.87
N ASP A 31 2.94 15.61 -3.44
CA ASP A 31 2.78 16.95 -2.84
C ASP A 31 1.39 17.56 -3.07
N SER A 32 0.39 16.72 -3.36
CA SER A 32 -0.98 17.17 -3.63
C SER A 32 -2.01 16.08 -3.34
N LEU A 33 -3.26 16.52 -3.18
CA LEU A 33 -4.43 15.65 -3.13
C LEU A 33 -4.82 15.19 -4.54
N LEU A 34 -4.78 13.88 -4.78
CA LEU A 34 -4.99 13.30 -6.10
C LEU A 34 -6.48 13.24 -6.47
N PRO A 35 -6.86 13.45 -7.74
CA PRO A 35 -8.26 13.42 -8.16
C PRO A 35 -8.86 12.02 -8.07
N GLU A 36 -10.16 11.92 -7.80
CA GLU A 36 -10.90 10.67 -7.60
C GLU A 36 -10.70 9.64 -8.71
N LYS A 37 -10.60 10.10 -9.97
CA LYS A 37 -10.35 9.25 -11.14
C LYS A 37 -9.08 8.38 -11.03
N VAL A 38 -8.09 8.80 -10.24
CA VAL A 38 -6.87 8.02 -9.98
C VAL A 38 -7.20 6.79 -9.14
N TYR A 39 -8.04 6.97 -8.11
CA TYR A 39 -8.47 5.91 -7.22
C TYR A 39 -9.36 4.91 -7.95
N TYR A 40 -10.38 5.37 -8.68
CA TYR A 40 -11.26 4.46 -9.45
C TYR A 40 -10.54 3.71 -10.57
N ARG A 41 -9.43 4.25 -11.10
CA ARG A 41 -8.63 3.53 -12.09
C ARG A 41 -7.87 2.35 -11.46
N LEU A 42 -7.30 2.54 -10.27
CA LEU A 42 -6.50 1.53 -9.59
C LEU A 42 -7.36 0.54 -8.78
N CYS A 43 -8.49 1.02 -8.28
CA CYS A 43 -9.45 0.28 -7.48
C CYS A 43 -10.87 0.57 -7.97
N PRO A 44 -11.29 0.01 -9.12
CA PRO A 44 -12.68 0.09 -9.58
C PRO A 44 -13.67 -0.52 -8.57
N GLU A 45 -13.19 -1.42 -7.70
CA GLU A 45 -13.96 -2.02 -6.61
C GLU A 45 -14.52 -0.99 -5.62
N LEU A 46 -13.97 0.24 -5.57
CA LEU A 46 -14.55 1.35 -4.79
C LEU A 46 -16.01 1.64 -5.18
N ALA A 47 -16.36 1.47 -6.45
CA ALA A 47 -17.74 1.60 -6.92
C ALA A 47 -18.66 0.43 -6.48
N ASN A 48 -18.07 -0.63 -5.91
CA ASN A 48 -18.73 -1.84 -5.42
C ASN A 48 -18.43 -2.08 -3.94
N GLN A 49 -18.55 -1.04 -3.10
CA GLN A 49 -18.32 -1.13 -1.65
C GLN A 49 -16.91 -1.64 -1.27
N SER A 50 -15.94 -1.46 -2.16
CA SER A 50 -14.56 -1.97 -2.03
C SER A 50 -14.49 -3.49 -1.95
N LEU A 51 -15.33 -4.18 -2.73
CA LEU A 51 -15.36 -5.63 -2.88
C LEU A 51 -15.08 -6.03 -4.34
N THR A 52 -14.32 -7.10 -4.55
CA THR A 52 -14.24 -7.77 -5.84
C THR A 52 -15.62 -8.36 -6.22
N PRO A 53 -15.85 -8.76 -7.48
CA PRO A 53 -17.12 -9.40 -7.87
C PRO A 53 -17.45 -10.67 -7.08
N SER A 54 -16.43 -11.40 -6.61
CA SER A 54 -16.58 -12.59 -5.76
C SER A 54 -16.78 -12.27 -4.27
N GLY A 55 -16.67 -11.01 -3.87
CA GLY A 55 -16.93 -10.54 -2.50
C GLY A 55 -15.71 -10.41 -1.59
N THR A 56 -14.48 -10.56 -2.11
CA THR A 56 -13.27 -10.30 -1.34
C THR A 56 -13.07 -8.80 -1.13
N ALA A 57 -12.79 -8.38 0.10
CA ALA A 57 -12.49 -6.98 0.41
C ALA A 57 -11.20 -6.50 -0.27
N VAL A 58 -11.21 -5.25 -0.71
CA VAL A 58 -10.05 -4.57 -1.32
C VAL A 58 -9.71 -3.33 -0.50
N ARG A 59 -8.43 -3.04 -0.32
CA ARG A 59 -7.93 -1.84 0.37
C ARG A 59 -6.90 -1.11 -0.47
N VAL A 60 -7.06 0.22 -0.56
CA VAL A 60 -6.13 1.08 -1.29
C VAL A 60 -4.79 1.18 -0.54
N GLN A 61 -3.69 1.03 -1.27
CA GLN A 61 -2.33 1.26 -0.76
C GLN A 61 -1.82 2.64 -1.20
N LEU A 62 -1.24 3.41 -0.28
CA LEU A 62 -0.55 4.67 -0.55
C LEU A 62 0.96 4.47 -0.51
N LEU A 63 1.70 5.23 -1.32
CA LEU A 63 3.14 5.35 -1.25
C LEU A 63 3.53 6.82 -1.30
N GLY A 64 4.21 7.31 -0.28
CA GLY A 64 4.64 8.70 -0.19
C GLY A 64 5.40 8.98 1.10
N GLN A 65 5.85 10.21 1.28
CA GLN A 65 6.67 10.62 2.43
C GLN A 65 6.13 11.85 3.18
N HIS A 66 5.23 12.62 2.56
CA HIS A 66 4.71 13.85 3.15
C HIS A 66 3.45 13.54 3.99
N PRO A 67 3.50 13.65 5.33
CA PRO A 67 2.41 13.18 6.19
C PRO A 67 1.08 13.88 5.91
N GLN A 68 1.12 15.18 5.62
CA GLN A 68 -0.07 15.96 5.27
C GLN A 68 -0.78 15.36 4.05
N TRP A 69 -0.06 15.19 2.94
CA TRP A 69 -0.64 14.69 1.69
C TRP A 69 -1.04 13.22 1.80
N LEU A 70 -0.29 12.40 2.55
CA LEU A 70 -0.70 11.04 2.87
C LEU A 70 -2.03 11.02 3.63
N GLY A 71 -2.21 11.92 4.60
CA GLY A 71 -3.45 12.05 5.36
C GLY A 71 -4.64 12.45 4.50
N GLU A 72 -4.48 13.48 3.66
CA GLU A 72 -5.56 13.94 2.77
C GLU A 72 -5.95 12.86 1.74
N ASN A 73 -4.98 12.17 1.15
CA ASN A 73 -5.23 11.09 0.20
C ASN A 73 -5.81 9.84 0.87
N ALA A 74 -5.43 9.56 2.13
CA ALA A 74 -6.05 8.48 2.93
C ALA A 74 -7.52 8.77 3.23
N ALA A 75 -7.84 10.00 3.65
CA ALA A 75 -9.23 10.41 3.87
C ALA A 75 -10.07 10.24 2.59
N ARG A 76 -9.55 10.72 1.45
CA ARG A 76 -10.19 10.54 0.15
C ARG A 76 -10.42 9.08 -0.21
N ALA A 77 -9.44 8.19 0.00
CA ALA A 77 -9.60 6.78 -0.30
C ALA A 77 -10.78 6.15 0.48
N VAL A 78 -10.90 6.48 1.78
CA VAL A 78 -11.98 5.99 2.64
C VAL A 78 -13.32 6.62 2.28
N GLU A 79 -13.36 7.93 1.97
CA GLU A 79 -14.58 8.61 1.50
C GLU A 79 -15.13 8.00 0.21
N LEU A 80 -14.24 7.55 -0.69
CA LEU A 80 -14.60 6.84 -1.92
C LEU A 80 -15.01 5.37 -1.69
N GLY A 81 -14.98 4.89 -0.45
CA GLY A 81 -15.49 3.58 -0.05
C GLY A 81 -14.42 2.55 0.30
N SER A 82 -13.12 2.90 0.28
CA SER A 82 -12.07 1.92 0.54
C SER A 82 -12.18 1.32 1.95
N TRP A 83 -11.93 0.02 2.06
CA TRP A 83 -11.99 -0.71 3.33
C TRP A 83 -10.75 -0.48 4.20
N GLY A 84 -10.56 0.78 4.62
CA GLY A 84 -9.34 1.30 5.26
C GLY A 84 -8.32 1.78 4.24
N VAL A 85 -7.07 1.96 4.68
CA VAL A 85 -5.94 2.34 3.82
C VAL A 85 -4.67 1.62 4.27
N ASP A 86 -3.82 1.22 3.34
CA ASP A 86 -2.50 0.65 3.59
C ASP A 86 -1.40 1.67 3.24
N LEU A 87 -0.28 1.64 3.96
CA LEU A 87 0.88 2.50 3.67
C LEU A 87 2.08 1.63 3.29
N ASN A 88 2.56 1.81 2.06
CA ASN A 88 3.75 1.14 1.58
C ASN A 88 5.00 1.77 2.21
N CYS A 89 5.51 1.13 3.26
CA CYS A 89 6.80 1.44 3.89
C CYS A 89 7.92 0.51 3.39
N GLY A 90 7.77 -0.08 2.20
CA GLY A 90 8.69 -1.07 1.65
C GLY A 90 10.15 -0.64 1.80
N TRP A 91 11.00 -1.58 2.22
CA TRP A 91 12.37 -1.37 2.71
C TRP A 91 13.04 -0.18 2.05
N THR A 92 13.03 0.95 2.74
CA THR A 92 13.58 2.17 2.19
C THR A 92 15.05 1.92 1.84
N LYS A 93 15.50 2.48 0.73
CA LYS A 93 16.94 2.62 0.47
C LYS A 93 17.64 3.23 1.70
N PHE A 94 16.94 4.10 2.42
CA PHE A 94 17.31 4.62 3.75
C PHE A 94 17.61 3.54 4.81
N MET A 95 16.75 2.53 5.00
CA MET A 95 17.04 1.41 5.91
C MET A 95 18.16 0.50 5.39
N ARG A 96 18.31 0.36 4.07
CA ARG A 96 19.43 -0.39 3.46
C ARG A 96 20.76 0.34 3.66
N ASP A 97 20.78 1.66 3.54
CA ASP A 97 21.96 2.51 3.73
C ASP A 97 22.35 2.58 5.21
N GLN A 98 21.38 2.64 6.13
CA GLN A 98 21.62 2.55 7.58
C GLN A 98 22.23 1.19 7.95
N LEU A 99 21.68 0.08 7.47
CA LEU A 99 22.23 -1.25 7.74
C LEU A 99 23.58 -1.50 7.06
N SER A 100 23.81 -0.97 5.87
CA SER A 100 25.11 -1.07 5.17
C SER A 100 26.20 -0.22 5.86
N THR A 101 25.81 0.94 6.41
CA THR A 101 26.71 1.79 7.22
C THR A 101 27.01 1.12 8.57
N MET A 102 26.01 0.50 9.20
CA MET A 102 26.19 -0.26 10.45
C MET A 102 26.98 -1.55 10.26
N ALA A 103 26.85 -2.23 9.12
CA ALA A 103 27.60 -3.45 8.80
C ALA A 103 29.06 -3.19 8.37
N SER A 104 29.37 -1.99 7.87
CA SER A 104 30.74 -1.59 7.51
C SER A 104 31.53 -1.02 8.68
N SER A 105 30.86 -0.57 9.76
CA SER A 105 31.50 -0.35 11.04
C SER A 105 31.70 -1.67 11.77
N ASN A 106 32.93 -2.18 11.84
CA ASN A 106 33.37 -3.41 12.53
C ASN A 106 33.15 -3.39 14.07
N ASN A 107 32.01 -2.92 14.57
CA ASN A 107 31.71 -2.87 15.99
C ASN A 107 30.45 -3.69 16.29
N LEU A 108 30.65 -5.02 16.31
CA LEU A 108 29.67 -6.05 16.68
C LEU A 108 29.19 -5.98 18.14
N ASN A 109 29.55 -4.94 18.90
CA ASN A 109 29.29 -4.85 20.34
C ASN A 109 27.84 -4.52 20.73
N TRP A 110 26.96 -4.13 19.80
CA TRP A 110 25.58 -3.76 20.15
C TRP A 110 24.58 -4.93 20.06
N ILE A 111 24.95 -6.08 19.50
CA ILE A 111 24.04 -7.23 19.34
C ILE A 111 23.87 -8.04 20.64
N ILE A 112 24.68 -7.81 21.68
CA ILE A 112 24.67 -8.64 22.92
C ILE A 112 23.98 -7.97 24.12
N THR A 113 23.45 -6.74 24.01
CA THR A 113 22.78 -6.08 25.16
C THR A 113 21.34 -5.65 24.86
N ALA A 114 20.49 -6.64 24.65
CA ALA A 114 19.05 -6.49 24.84
C ALA A 114 18.49 -7.77 25.51
N ASN A 115 18.75 -7.89 26.81
CA ASN A 115 17.86 -8.55 27.77
C ASN A 115 17.34 -7.46 28.70
#